data_AF-A0A341AFW6-F1
#
_entry.id   AF-A0A341AFW6-F1
#
_cell.length_a   1.000
_cell.length_b   1.000
_cell.length_c   1.000
_cell.angle_alpha   90.00
_cell.angle_beta   90.00
_cell.angle_gamma   90.00
#
_symmetry.space_group_name_H-M   'P 1'
#
loop_
_entity.id
_entity.type
_entity.pdbx_description
1 polymer ?
#
loop_
_entity_poly.entity_id
_entity_poly.type
_entity_poly.pdbx_seq_one_letter_code
_entity_poly.pdbx_strand_id
1 'polypeptide(L)'
;MSSAPEPPAFKKEPPKEKDLGNPGLRGVRTTTLFRAVNPELFIKPADERQREAVKKALEEANDMHKMKIQTLKEEHQKDLQEMVSKTKIELHQNMEAELQRERLAAEQRMVHRIQRIMMECHQEKVQAVEEARAQERHIAQEEIQAQRRKAMEELRRAGVTVTKDQKNSVSQLIKEKEHEMNVYYCMAQKQKQEEIQKVLQEAEKTHQAMLGNVMDKLLSTQGKLLSMAKQLEIMTNWKDFLEEELQETRVAFQKYINYTFPKLSPGHADFILPERKKIPSSLITQESQATLD
;
A
#
# COMPACT_ATOMS: atom_id res chain seq x y z
N MET A 1 -38.17 -52.70 50.86
CA MET A 1 -38.73 -51.65 51.73
C MET A 1 -39.36 -50.61 50.83
N SER A 2 -40.63 -50.18 50.90
CA SER A 2 -41.83 -50.57 51.69
C SER A 2 -43.06 -49.95 50.98
N SER A 3 -44.34 -50.32 51.15
CA SER A 3 -45.06 -51.23 52.06
C SER A 3 -46.32 -51.80 51.35
N ALA A 4 -47.02 -52.76 51.95
CA ALA A 4 -48.44 -53.05 51.66
C ALA A 4 -49.37 -52.07 52.41
N PRO A 5 -50.69 -52.02 52.10
CA PRO A 5 -51.62 -52.98 52.72
C PRO A 5 -52.78 -53.51 51.83
N GLU A 6 -53.20 -54.77 52.09
CA GLU A 6 -54.55 -55.30 51.78
C GLU A 6 -55.55 -54.87 52.89
N PRO A 7 -56.88 -54.83 52.65
CA PRO A 7 -57.77 -56.00 52.90
C PRO A 7 -59.10 -55.96 52.08
N PRO A 8 -60.18 -56.74 52.39
CA PRO A 8 -60.30 -58.03 53.07
C PRO A 8 -61.01 -59.13 52.22
N ALA A 9 -60.79 -60.40 52.56
CA ALA A 9 -61.57 -61.51 52.03
C ALA A 9 -62.96 -61.64 52.70
N PHE A 10 -64.04 -61.77 51.91
CA PHE A 10 -65.37 -62.16 52.39
C PHE A 10 -65.64 -63.64 52.11
N LYS A 11 -65.52 -64.47 53.15
CA LYS A 11 -66.10 -65.83 53.17
C LYS A 11 -67.55 -65.74 53.66
N LYS A 12 -68.50 -66.35 52.94
CA LYS A 12 -69.81 -66.74 53.49
C LYS A 12 -70.17 -68.15 53.04
N GLU A 13 -70.63 -68.92 54.01
CA GLU A 13 -70.91 -70.36 53.97
C GLU A 13 -72.27 -70.68 53.30
N PRO A 14 -72.51 -71.94 52.88
CA PRO A 14 -73.76 -72.33 52.23
C PRO A 14 -74.95 -72.42 53.21
N PRO A 15 -76.19 -72.11 52.76
CA PRO A 15 -77.39 -72.35 53.57
C PRO A 15 -77.70 -73.84 53.67
N LYS A 16 -78.05 -74.28 54.88
CA LYS A 16 -78.28 -75.69 55.24
C LYS A 16 -79.58 -76.25 54.68
N GLU A 17 -79.46 -77.52 54.30
CA GLU A 17 -80.47 -78.58 54.29
C GLU A 17 -81.52 -78.44 55.42
N LYS A 18 -82.79 -78.75 55.10
CA LYS A 18 -83.88 -78.81 56.08
C LYS A 18 -84.74 -80.05 55.86
N ASP A 19 -84.58 -81.02 56.76
CA ASP A 19 -85.50 -82.13 56.93
C ASP A 19 -86.94 -81.64 57.20
N LEU A 20 -87.91 -82.27 56.55
CA LEU A 20 -89.32 -82.18 56.92
C LEU A 20 -89.90 -83.58 57.17
N GLY A 21 -89.53 -84.11 58.33
CA GLY A 21 -90.36 -84.88 59.26
C GLY A 21 -91.46 -85.80 58.71
N ASN A 22 -91.19 -87.10 58.75
CA ASN A 22 -92.22 -88.14 58.78
C ASN A 22 -93.17 -87.95 59.99
N PRO A 23 -94.49 -87.85 59.81
CA PRO A 23 -95.45 -87.90 60.92
C PRO A 23 -95.66 -89.36 61.38
N GLY A 24 -95.53 -89.60 62.68
CA GLY A 24 -95.56 -90.94 63.25
C GLY A 24 -96.93 -91.62 63.30
N LEU A 25 -96.91 -92.95 63.18
CA LEU A 25 -98.03 -93.86 63.38
C LEU A 25 -98.62 -93.69 64.81
N ARG A 26 -99.93 -93.42 64.91
CA ARG A 26 -100.72 -93.70 66.13
C ARG A 26 -101.87 -94.63 65.79
N GLY A 27 -101.86 -95.81 66.41
CA GLY A 27 -102.91 -96.80 66.23
C GLY A 27 -104.21 -96.41 66.91
N VAL A 28 -105.32 -96.48 66.17
CA VAL A 28 -106.68 -96.57 66.70
C VAL A 28 -107.25 -97.90 66.25
N ARG A 29 -107.76 -98.71 67.19
CA ARG A 29 -108.37 -100.02 66.92
C ARG A 29 -109.89 -99.90 66.91
N THR A 30 -110.52 -100.80 66.13
CA THR A 30 -111.96 -101.11 66.09
C THR A 30 -112.82 -100.05 65.37
N THR A 31 -113.95 -100.38 64.71
CA THR A 31 -114.71 -101.65 64.64
C THR A 31 -115.04 -102.08 63.21
N THR A 32 -115.20 -103.39 63.02
CA THR A 32 -115.56 -104.05 61.75
C THR A 32 -117.05 -103.86 61.41
N LEU A 33 -117.36 -103.23 60.28
CA LEU A 33 -118.67 -103.33 59.61
C LEU A 33 -118.49 -103.46 58.09
N PHE A 34 -118.13 -104.65 57.63
CA PHE A 34 -118.15 -104.98 56.22
C PHE A 34 -119.60 -105.12 55.72
N ARG A 35 -120.12 -104.07 55.09
CA ARG A 35 -121.17 -104.27 54.07
C ARG A 35 -120.53 -104.91 52.85
N ALA A 36 -121.08 -106.03 52.40
CA ALA A 36 -120.67 -106.65 51.14
C ALA A 36 -120.95 -105.69 49.97
N VAL A 37 -119.90 -105.09 49.43
CA VAL A 37 -119.92 -104.30 48.20
C VAL A 37 -118.90 -104.94 47.25
N ASN A 38 -119.33 -105.17 46.01
CA ASN A 38 -118.62 -105.98 45.04
C ASN A 38 -117.24 -105.38 44.68
N PRO A 39 -116.10 -106.05 44.98
CA PRO A 39 -114.77 -105.49 44.76
C PRO A 39 -114.40 -105.35 43.27
N GLU A 40 -115.05 -106.08 42.35
CA GLU A 40 -114.69 -106.04 40.93
C GLU A 40 -115.20 -104.80 40.18
N LEU A 41 -116.14 -104.03 40.76
CA LEU A 41 -116.66 -102.81 40.12
C LEU A 41 -115.71 -101.60 40.21
N PHE A 42 -114.66 -101.65 41.05
CA PHE A 42 -113.78 -100.51 41.30
C PHE A 42 -112.37 -100.64 40.72
N ILE A 43 -111.94 -101.82 40.26
CA ILE A 43 -110.59 -102.06 39.74
C ILE A 43 -110.41 -101.42 38.36
N LYS A 44 -111.34 -101.68 37.42
CA LYS A 44 -111.29 -101.13 36.05
C LYS A 44 -111.20 -99.59 35.98
N PRO A 45 -112.08 -98.81 36.66
CA PRO A 45 -111.96 -97.35 36.65
C PRO A 45 -110.77 -96.81 37.47
N ALA A 46 -110.06 -97.64 38.24
CA ALA A 46 -108.82 -97.25 38.90
C ALA A 46 -107.62 -97.40 37.95
N ASP A 47 -107.53 -98.52 37.23
CA ASP A 47 -106.47 -98.77 36.22
C ASP A 47 -106.52 -97.76 35.07
N GLU A 48 -107.73 -97.38 34.62
CA GLU A 48 -107.92 -96.34 33.61
C GLU A 48 -107.41 -94.98 34.07
N ARG A 49 -107.76 -94.55 35.30
CA ARG A 49 -107.25 -93.32 35.91
C ARG A 49 -105.73 -93.34 36.12
N GLN A 50 -105.15 -94.49 36.48
CA GLN A 50 -103.69 -94.62 36.57
C GLN A 50 -103.03 -94.46 35.20
N ARG A 51 -103.58 -95.06 34.14
CA ARG A 51 -103.08 -94.91 32.77
C ARG A 51 -103.21 -93.46 32.29
N GLU A 52 -104.31 -92.79 32.58
CA GLU A 52 -104.51 -91.36 32.29
C GLU A 52 -103.52 -90.48 33.07
N ALA A 53 -103.31 -90.74 34.36
CA ALA A 53 -102.35 -90.02 35.18
C ALA A 53 -100.90 -90.22 34.72
N VAL A 54 -100.51 -91.45 34.36
CA VAL A 54 -99.18 -91.75 33.80
C VAL A 54 -99.00 -91.13 32.43
N LYS A 55 -100.02 -91.20 31.56
CA LYS A 55 -100.00 -90.55 30.24
C LYS A 55 -99.85 -89.03 30.39
N LYS A 56 -100.63 -88.41 31.27
CA LYS A 56 -100.55 -86.98 31.56
C LYS A 56 -99.19 -86.59 32.15
N ALA A 57 -98.65 -87.36 33.10
CA ALA A 57 -97.32 -87.11 33.65
C ALA A 57 -96.20 -87.26 32.59
N LEU A 58 -96.37 -88.17 31.62
CA LEU A 58 -95.43 -88.36 30.51
C LEU A 58 -95.56 -87.25 29.46
N GLU A 59 -96.76 -86.75 29.20
CA GLU A 59 -97.02 -85.57 28.37
C GLU A 59 -96.43 -84.30 29.02
N GLU A 60 -96.73 -84.05 30.31
CA GLU A 60 -96.14 -82.96 31.10
C GLU A 60 -94.61 -83.04 31.17
N ALA A 61 -94.04 -84.24 31.39
CA ALA A 61 -92.60 -84.44 31.39
C ALA A 61 -91.99 -84.17 30.00
N ASN A 62 -92.62 -84.62 28.91
CA ASN A 62 -92.18 -84.33 27.55
C ASN A 62 -92.25 -82.84 27.24
N ASP A 63 -93.30 -82.15 27.65
CA ASP A 63 -93.45 -80.71 27.40
C ASP A 63 -92.47 -79.89 28.24
N MET A 64 -92.23 -80.25 29.51
CA MET A 64 -91.12 -79.70 30.30
C MET A 64 -89.76 -79.93 29.63
N HIS A 65 -89.50 -81.11 29.06
CA HIS A 65 -88.25 -81.40 28.35
C HIS A 65 -88.14 -80.60 27.05
N LYS A 66 -89.21 -80.46 26.26
CA LYS A 66 -89.23 -79.60 25.05
C LYS A 66 -88.92 -78.15 25.41
N MET A 67 -89.59 -77.61 26.42
CA MET A 67 -89.35 -76.24 26.90
C MET A 67 -87.90 -76.08 27.38
N LYS A 68 -87.36 -77.04 28.14
CA LYS A 68 -85.96 -77.01 28.60
C LYS A 68 -84.95 -77.12 27.45
N ILE A 69 -85.22 -77.94 26.44
CA ILE A 69 -84.38 -78.03 25.22
C ILE A 69 -84.46 -76.73 24.42
N GLN A 70 -85.62 -76.08 24.36
CA GLN A 70 -85.79 -74.81 23.67
C GLN A 70 -85.06 -73.67 24.39
N THR A 71 -85.21 -73.53 25.71
CA THR A 71 -84.48 -72.51 26.49
C THR A 71 -82.97 -72.70 26.38
N LEU A 72 -82.47 -73.94 26.49
CA LEU A 72 -81.04 -74.24 26.32
C LEU A 72 -80.52 -73.88 24.90
N LYS A 73 -81.34 -74.06 23.86
CA LYS A 73 -80.98 -73.65 22.49
C LYS A 73 -80.94 -72.13 22.36
N GLU A 74 -81.90 -71.42 22.93
CA GLU A 74 -81.95 -69.96 22.92
C GLU A 74 -80.81 -69.33 23.73
N GLU A 75 -80.45 -69.91 24.88
CA GLU A 75 -79.28 -69.55 25.68
C GLU A 75 -78.00 -69.75 24.89
N HIS A 76 -77.77 -70.95 24.34
CA HIS A 76 -76.58 -71.22 23.54
C HIS A 76 -76.46 -70.33 22.29
N GLN A 77 -77.59 -70.00 21.64
CA GLN A 77 -77.60 -69.09 20.50
C GLN A 77 -77.24 -67.64 20.90
N LYS A 78 -77.67 -67.19 22.09
CA LYS A 78 -77.26 -65.89 22.65
C LYS A 78 -75.79 -65.89 23.00
N ASP A 79 -75.29 -66.93 23.68
CA ASP A 79 -73.86 -67.07 24.01
C ASP A 79 -72.98 -67.02 22.76
N LEU A 80 -73.37 -67.70 21.67
CA LEU A 80 -72.68 -67.63 20.39
C LEU A 80 -72.69 -66.22 19.80
N GLN A 81 -73.81 -65.50 19.85
CA GLN A 81 -73.90 -64.11 19.37
C GLN A 81 -73.08 -63.14 20.23
N GLU A 82 -73.05 -63.34 21.55
CA GLU A 82 -72.20 -62.58 22.47
C GLU A 82 -70.72 -62.85 22.21
N MET A 83 -70.32 -64.11 22.06
CA MET A 83 -68.92 -64.46 21.77
C MET A 83 -68.47 -63.94 20.39
N VAL A 84 -69.32 -64.02 19.36
CA VAL A 84 -69.04 -63.42 18.05
C VAL A 84 -68.91 -61.90 18.13
N SER A 85 -69.79 -61.21 18.85
CA SER A 85 -69.72 -59.74 18.99
C SER A 85 -68.51 -59.29 19.83
N LYS A 86 -68.20 -59.97 20.94
CA LYS A 86 -66.98 -59.75 21.74
C LYS A 86 -65.71 -59.94 20.89
N THR A 87 -65.61 -61.08 20.20
CA THR A 87 -64.47 -61.40 19.31
C THR A 87 -64.33 -60.36 18.18
N LYS A 88 -65.45 -59.89 17.60
CA LYS A 88 -65.43 -58.85 16.57
C LYS A 88 -64.93 -57.51 17.13
N ILE A 89 -65.36 -57.12 18.33
CA ILE A 89 -64.90 -55.89 18.99
C ILE A 89 -63.40 -55.97 19.30
N GLU A 90 -62.94 -57.07 19.89
CA GLU A 90 -61.52 -57.31 20.19
C GLU A 90 -60.66 -57.29 18.92
N LEU A 91 -61.13 -57.92 17.83
CA LEU A 91 -60.45 -57.91 16.54
C LEU A 91 -60.33 -56.49 15.96
N HIS A 92 -61.40 -55.68 16.03
CA HIS A 92 -61.35 -54.28 15.59
C HIS A 92 -60.42 -53.43 16.46
N GLN A 93 -60.47 -53.57 17.79
CA GLN A 93 -59.60 -52.84 18.70
C GLN A 93 -58.11 -53.17 18.48
N ASN A 94 -57.79 -54.46 18.29
CA ASN A 94 -56.43 -54.89 17.97
C ASN A 94 -55.97 -54.34 16.61
N MET A 95 -56.82 -54.39 15.58
CA MET A 95 -56.52 -53.82 14.26
C MET A 95 -56.29 -52.30 14.33
N GLU A 96 -57.14 -51.56 15.05
CA GLU A 96 -56.97 -50.12 15.26
C GLU A 96 -55.68 -49.80 16.02
N ALA A 97 -55.32 -50.59 17.04
CA ALA A 97 -54.09 -50.41 17.79
C ALA A 97 -52.83 -50.62 16.92
N GLU A 98 -52.80 -51.66 16.07
CA GLU A 98 -51.67 -51.84 15.14
C GLU A 98 -51.60 -50.73 14.09
N LEU A 99 -52.73 -50.34 13.49
CA LEU A 99 -52.78 -49.22 12.53
C LEU A 99 -52.30 -47.90 13.15
N GLN A 100 -52.63 -47.63 14.42
CA GLN A 100 -52.12 -46.47 15.15
C GLN A 100 -50.60 -46.54 15.38
N ARG A 101 -50.06 -47.71 15.76
CA ARG A 101 -48.61 -47.90 15.93
C ARG A 101 -47.86 -47.71 14.61
N GLU A 102 -48.34 -48.30 13.52
CA GLU A 102 -47.74 -48.14 12.20
C GLU A 102 -47.79 -46.69 11.72
N ARG A 103 -48.93 -46.01 11.93
CA ARG A 103 -49.09 -44.58 11.63
C ARG A 103 -48.09 -43.72 12.40
N LEU A 104 -48.01 -43.88 13.73
CA LEU A 104 -47.07 -43.11 14.56
C LEU A 104 -45.61 -43.39 14.15
N ALA A 105 -45.26 -44.64 13.85
CA ALA A 105 -43.94 -44.99 13.36
C ALA A 105 -43.66 -44.39 11.96
N ALA A 106 -44.67 -44.29 11.08
CA ALA A 106 -44.54 -43.63 9.79
C ALA A 106 -44.38 -42.11 9.92
N GLU A 107 -45.14 -41.46 10.82
CA GLU A 107 -45.02 -40.05 11.17
C GLU A 107 -43.62 -39.75 11.74
N GLN A 108 -43.11 -40.55 12.69
CA GLN A 108 -41.74 -40.42 13.20
C GLN A 108 -40.67 -40.58 12.10
N ARG A 109 -40.80 -41.59 11.23
CA ARG A 109 -39.89 -41.75 10.07
C ARG A 109 -39.95 -40.55 9.13
N MET A 110 -41.10 -39.91 8.98
CA MET A 110 -41.26 -38.71 8.16
C MET A 110 -40.63 -37.48 8.82
N VAL A 111 -40.87 -37.26 10.12
CA VAL A 111 -40.26 -36.17 10.90
C VAL A 111 -38.74 -36.25 10.85
N HIS A 112 -38.16 -37.44 11.06
CA HIS A 112 -36.70 -37.65 10.99
C HIS A 112 -36.12 -37.32 9.59
N ARG A 113 -36.83 -37.71 8.51
CA ARG A 113 -36.43 -37.33 7.14
C ARG A 113 -36.50 -35.81 6.92
N ILE A 114 -37.58 -35.15 7.36
CA ILE A 114 -37.74 -33.70 7.24
C ILE A 114 -36.65 -32.96 8.03
N GLN A 115 -36.36 -33.39 9.26
CA GLN A 115 -35.30 -32.82 10.10
C GLN A 115 -33.92 -32.96 9.44
N ARG A 116 -33.62 -34.14 8.85
CA ARG A 116 -32.37 -34.34 8.09
C ARG A 116 -32.26 -33.39 6.90
N ILE A 117 -33.28 -33.32 6.04
CA ILE A 117 -33.32 -32.42 4.89
C ILE A 117 -33.18 -30.95 5.32
N MET A 118 -33.78 -30.57 6.45
CA MET A 118 -33.68 -29.22 7.01
C MET A 118 -32.25 -28.90 7.50
N MET A 119 -31.53 -29.89 8.06
CA MET A 119 -30.11 -29.74 8.42
C MET A 119 -29.22 -29.63 7.19
N GLU A 120 -29.44 -30.48 6.17
CA GLU A 120 -28.70 -30.46 4.90
C GLU A 120 -28.88 -29.11 4.19
N CYS A 121 -30.12 -28.67 4.00
CA CYS A 121 -30.43 -27.35 3.42
C CYS A 121 -29.87 -26.18 4.25
N HIS A 122 -29.82 -26.31 5.59
CA HIS A 122 -29.17 -25.30 6.42
C HIS A 122 -27.65 -25.24 6.19
N GLN A 123 -26.99 -26.39 6.07
CA GLN A 123 -25.55 -26.48 5.78
C GLN A 123 -25.23 -25.89 4.40
N GLU A 124 -25.98 -26.27 3.36
CA GLU A 124 -25.87 -25.71 2.01
C GLU A 124 -26.05 -24.18 2.02
N LYS A 125 -27.05 -23.66 2.75
CA LYS A 125 -27.26 -22.22 2.89
C LYS A 125 -26.08 -21.52 3.58
N VAL A 126 -25.50 -22.12 4.63
CA VAL A 126 -24.33 -21.55 5.31
C VAL A 126 -23.13 -21.54 4.38
N GLN A 127 -22.85 -22.64 3.68
CA GLN A 127 -21.77 -22.75 2.69
C GLN A 127 -21.92 -21.71 1.58
N ALA A 128 -23.10 -21.60 0.96
CA ALA A 128 -23.37 -20.60 -0.08
C ALA A 128 -23.19 -19.15 0.41
N VAL A 129 -23.55 -18.85 1.66
CA VAL A 129 -23.32 -17.53 2.27
C VAL A 129 -21.84 -17.29 2.59
N GLU A 130 -21.10 -18.31 2.99
CA GLU A 130 -19.65 -18.23 3.22
C GLU A 130 -18.87 -18.03 1.92
N GLU A 131 -19.22 -18.77 0.86
CA GLU A 131 -18.65 -18.62 -0.48
C GLU A 131 -18.95 -17.23 -1.07
N ALA A 132 -20.20 -16.77 -1.01
CA ALA A 132 -20.57 -15.43 -1.47
C ALA A 132 -19.77 -14.33 -0.72
N ARG A 133 -19.68 -14.43 0.62
CA ARG A 133 -18.87 -13.50 1.43
C ARG A 133 -17.37 -13.60 1.13
N ALA A 134 -16.85 -14.78 0.77
CA ALA A 134 -15.46 -14.93 0.37
C ALA A 134 -15.20 -14.24 -0.98
N GLN A 135 -16.12 -14.37 -1.94
CA GLN A 135 -16.06 -13.67 -3.23
C GLN A 135 -16.17 -12.15 -3.06
N GLU A 136 -17.12 -11.65 -2.26
CA GLU A 136 -17.24 -10.23 -1.91
C GLU A 136 -15.93 -9.67 -1.30
N ARG A 137 -15.33 -10.41 -0.36
CA ARG A 137 -14.04 -10.04 0.25
C ARG A 137 -12.90 -10.02 -0.77
N HIS A 138 -12.86 -10.97 -1.71
CA HIS A 138 -11.85 -11.00 -2.77
C HIS A 138 -11.98 -9.77 -3.67
N ILE A 139 -13.19 -9.49 -4.18
CA ILE A 139 -13.47 -8.33 -5.04
C ILE A 139 -13.12 -7.02 -4.32
N ALA A 140 -13.53 -6.86 -3.05
CA ALA A 140 -13.19 -5.69 -2.26
C ALA A 140 -11.67 -5.54 -2.04
N GLN A 141 -10.93 -6.64 -1.85
CA GLN A 141 -9.47 -6.61 -1.75
C GLN A 141 -8.80 -6.26 -3.08
N GLU A 142 -9.29 -6.78 -4.21
CA GLU A 142 -8.81 -6.44 -5.55
C GLU A 142 -9.04 -4.96 -5.87
N GLU A 143 -10.21 -4.42 -5.52
CA GLU A 143 -10.53 -3.01 -5.73
C GLU A 143 -9.67 -2.09 -4.85
N ILE A 144 -9.47 -2.43 -3.56
CA ILE A 144 -8.53 -1.73 -2.67
C ILE A 144 -7.10 -1.78 -3.24
N GLN A 145 -6.66 -2.93 -3.77
CA GLN A 145 -5.36 -3.05 -4.42
C GLN A 145 -5.28 -2.22 -5.71
N ALA A 146 -6.33 -2.18 -6.53
CA ALA A 146 -6.39 -1.38 -7.75
C ALA A 146 -6.30 0.12 -7.44
N GLN A 147 -7.05 0.60 -6.46
CA GLN A 147 -6.96 1.98 -5.97
C GLN A 147 -5.57 2.29 -5.41
N ARG A 148 -4.97 1.37 -4.64
CA ARG A 148 -3.58 1.52 -4.13
C ARG A 148 -2.55 1.59 -5.26
N ARG A 149 -2.69 0.77 -6.31
CA ARG A 149 -1.83 0.82 -7.51
C ARG A 149 -1.99 2.15 -8.25
N LYS A 150 -3.23 2.61 -8.44
CA LYS A 150 -3.54 3.90 -9.09
C LYS A 150 -2.95 5.09 -8.31
N ALA A 151 -3.20 5.17 -7.00
CA ALA A 151 -2.66 6.22 -6.14
C ALA A 151 -1.12 6.23 -6.10
N MET A 152 -0.49 5.05 -6.07
CA MET A 152 0.96 4.91 -6.17
C MET A 152 1.49 5.40 -7.53
N GLU A 153 0.76 5.15 -8.62
CA GLU A 153 1.14 5.64 -9.94
C GLU A 153 0.96 7.16 -10.08
N GLU A 154 -0.11 7.72 -9.53
CA GLU A 154 -0.34 9.17 -9.47
C GLU A 154 0.76 9.87 -8.65
N LEU A 155 1.12 9.33 -7.48
CA LEU A 155 2.23 9.83 -6.67
C LEU A 155 3.57 9.75 -7.42
N ARG A 156 3.83 8.65 -8.14
CA ARG A 156 5.01 8.51 -9.00
C ARG A 156 5.02 9.55 -10.13
N ARG A 157 3.89 9.80 -10.80
CA ARG A 157 3.75 10.82 -11.85
C ARG A 157 4.02 12.22 -11.30
N ALA A 158 3.43 12.56 -10.15
CA ALA A 158 3.66 13.84 -9.47
C ALA A 158 5.12 14.01 -9.01
N GLY A 159 5.76 12.94 -8.51
CA GLY A 159 7.19 12.96 -8.17
C GLY A 159 8.08 13.22 -9.40
N VAL A 160 7.75 12.64 -10.56
CA VAL A 160 8.48 12.88 -11.82
C VAL A 160 8.28 14.31 -12.33
N THR A 161 7.09 14.92 -12.18
CA THR A 161 6.91 16.33 -12.56
C THR A 161 7.66 17.25 -11.61
N VAL A 162 7.52 17.09 -10.28
CA VAL A 162 8.23 17.91 -9.28
C VAL A 162 9.75 17.85 -9.47
N THR A 163 10.32 16.66 -9.69
CA THR A 163 11.78 16.52 -9.93
C THR A 163 12.22 17.12 -11.26
N LYS A 164 11.39 17.05 -12.32
CA LYS A 164 11.65 17.72 -13.60
C LYS A 164 11.63 19.24 -13.45
N ASP A 165 10.63 19.78 -12.75
CA ASP A 165 10.45 21.22 -12.57
C ASP A 165 11.55 21.80 -11.66
N GLN A 166 11.92 21.08 -10.60
CA GLN A 166 13.08 21.41 -9.77
C GLN A 166 14.39 21.39 -10.58
N LYS A 167 14.60 20.38 -11.43
CA LYS A 167 15.78 20.31 -12.32
C LYS A 167 15.81 21.48 -13.31
N ASN A 168 14.66 21.87 -13.87
CA ASN A 168 14.55 23.02 -14.77
C ASN A 168 14.87 24.34 -14.03
N SER A 169 14.29 24.54 -12.85
CA SER A 169 14.55 25.71 -11.99
C SER A 169 16.02 25.83 -11.60
N VAL A 170 16.65 24.74 -11.14
CA VAL A 170 18.09 24.71 -10.82
C VAL A 170 18.94 24.95 -12.08
N SER A 171 18.57 24.38 -13.23
CA SER A 171 19.29 24.62 -14.49
C SER A 171 19.20 26.08 -14.96
N GLN A 172 18.06 26.75 -14.72
CA GLN A 172 17.90 28.17 -15.00
C GLN A 172 18.75 29.01 -14.04
N LEU A 173 18.70 28.73 -12.74
CA LEU A 173 19.52 29.42 -11.72
C LEU A 173 21.02 29.31 -12.02
N ILE A 174 21.49 28.13 -12.47
CA ILE A 174 22.89 27.93 -12.88
C ILE A 174 23.25 28.86 -14.04
N LYS A 175 22.42 28.93 -15.09
CA LYS A 175 22.66 29.81 -16.26
C LYS A 175 22.66 31.29 -15.89
N GLU A 176 21.76 31.70 -14.98
CA GLU A 176 21.70 33.07 -14.47
C GLU A 176 22.98 33.42 -13.69
N LYS A 177 23.48 32.50 -12.84
CA LYS A 177 24.73 32.68 -12.10
C LYS A 177 25.99 32.60 -12.95
N GLU A 178 26.01 31.75 -13.98
CA GLU A 178 27.06 31.75 -15.01
C GLU A 178 27.08 33.09 -15.75
N HIS A 179 25.92 33.65 -16.11
CA HIS A 179 25.84 34.94 -16.78
C HIS A 179 26.33 36.09 -15.88
N GLU A 180 25.86 36.17 -14.62
CA GLU A 180 26.36 37.14 -13.63
C GLU A 180 27.89 37.04 -13.47
N MET A 181 28.42 35.84 -13.28
CA MET A 181 29.86 35.60 -13.12
C MET A 181 30.66 36.05 -14.36
N ASN A 182 30.16 35.77 -15.56
CA ASN A 182 30.78 36.22 -16.81
C ASN A 182 30.76 37.74 -16.96
N VAL A 183 29.70 38.43 -16.52
CA VAL A 183 29.64 39.89 -16.49
C VAL A 183 30.67 40.47 -15.52
N TYR A 184 30.76 39.93 -14.30
CA TYR A 184 31.78 40.36 -13.32
C TYR A 184 33.21 40.10 -13.81
N TYR A 185 33.47 38.95 -14.44
CA TYR A 185 34.77 38.63 -15.03
C TYR A 185 35.15 39.63 -16.14
N CYS A 186 34.24 39.90 -17.08
CA CYS A 186 34.44 40.90 -18.13
C CYS A 186 34.69 42.31 -17.58
N MET A 187 33.98 42.71 -16.50
CA MET A 187 34.23 43.98 -15.82
C MET A 187 35.63 44.04 -15.20
N ALA A 188 36.03 43.02 -14.44
CA ALA A 188 37.35 42.95 -13.80
C ALA A 188 38.50 42.92 -14.83
N GLN A 189 38.29 42.23 -15.97
CA GLN A 189 39.26 42.20 -17.06
C GLN A 189 39.40 43.58 -17.73
N LYS A 190 38.29 44.30 -17.96
CA LYS A 190 38.30 45.67 -18.48
C LYS A 190 39.00 46.63 -17.52
N GLN A 191 38.69 46.57 -16.21
CA GLN A 191 39.33 47.38 -15.19
C GLN A 191 40.85 47.19 -15.18
N LYS A 192 41.35 45.94 -15.19
CA LYS A 192 42.79 45.66 -15.31
C LYS A 192 43.40 46.23 -16.59
N GLN A 193 42.70 46.13 -17.72
CA GLN A 193 43.19 46.69 -18.99
C GLN A 193 43.25 48.23 -18.95
N GLU A 194 42.26 48.89 -18.34
CA GLU A 194 42.25 50.34 -18.13
C GLU A 194 43.33 50.80 -17.14
N GLU A 195 43.59 50.05 -16.07
CA GLU A 195 44.69 50.30 -15.13
C GLU A 195 46.05 50.21 -15.83
N ILE A 196 46.29 49.13 -16.59
CA ILE A 196 47.52 48.96 -17.38
C ILE A 196 47.67 50.12 -18.37
N GLN A 197 46.58 50.51 -19.07
CA GLN A 197 46.62 51.60 -20.03
C GLN A 197 46.91 52.97 -19.38
N LYS A 198 46.36 53.25 -18.19
CA LYS A 198 46.67 54.46 -17.41
C LYS A 198 48.15 54.50 -17.02
N VAL A 199 48.68 53.41 -16.46
CA VAL A 199 50.09 53.30 -16.08
C VAL A 199 51.02 53.47 -17.30
N LEU A 200 50.67 52.88 -18.45
CA LEU A 200 51.42 53.08 -19.69
C LEU A 200 51.40 54.54 -20.16
N GLN A 201 50.26 55.22 -20.12
CA GLN A 201 50.16 56.64 -20.49
C GLN A 201 50.90 57.57 -19.51
N GLU A 202 50.94 57.24 -18.22
CA GLU A 202 51.73 57.97 -17.23
C GLU A 202 53.23 57.77 -17.46
N ALA A 203 53.66 56.53 -17.70
CA ALA A 203 55.05 56.22 -18.08
C ALA A 203 55.45 56.97 -19.37
N GLU A 204 54.62 56.94 -20.42
CA GLU A 204 54.86 57.66 -21.68
C GLU A 204 55.03 59.17 -21.45
N LYS A 205 54.13 59.80 -20.67
CA LYS A 205 54.25 61.23 -20.31
C LYS A 205 55.56 61.54 -19.57
N THR A 206 55.96 60.70 -18.62
CA THR A 206 57.24 60.91 -17.91
C THR A 206 58.45 60.73 -18.82
N HIS A 207 58.43 59.75 -19.72
CA HIS A 207 59.47 59.56 -20.73
C HIS A 207 59.56 60.75 -21.69
N GLN A 208 58.43 61.25 -22.17
CA GLN A 208 58.38 62.42 -23.05
C GLN A 208 58.89 63.70 -22.37
N ALA A 209 58.57 63.89 -21.08
CA ALA A 209 59.12 64.99 -20.28
C ALA A 209 60.63 64.87 -20.06
N MET A 210 61.16 63.66 -19.83
CA MET A 210 62.60 63.42 -19.73
C MET A 210 63.32 63.67 -21.06
N LEU A 211 62.75 63.22 -22.18
CA LEU A 211 63.29 63.50 -23.52
C LEU A 211 63.31 65.00 -23.83
N GLY A 212 62.25 65.74 -23.49
CA GLY A 212 62.22 67.20 -23.60
C GLY A 212 63.36 67.87 -22.82
N ASN A 213 63.55 67.49 -21.55
CA ASN A 213 64.63 68.00 -20.71
C ASN A 213 66.04 67.72 -21.28
N VAL A 214 66.25 66.53 -21.85
CA VAL A 214 67.51 66.18 -22.54
C VAL A 214 67.68 67.00 -23.82
N MET A 215 66.62 67.20 -24.60
CA MET A 215 66.64 68.01 -25.82
C MET A 215 66.95 69.49 -25.52
N ASP A 216 66.36 70.07 -24.47
CA ASP A 216 66.63 71.44 -24.01
C ASP A 216 68.09 71.60 -23.58
N LYS A 217 68.65 70.62 -22.86
CA LYS A 217 70.07 70.56 -22.51
C LYS A 217 70.96 70.49 -23.75
N LEU A 218 70.62 69.62 -24.71
CA LEU A 218 71.37 69.47 -25.96
C LEU A 218 71.38 70.79 -26.75
N LEU A 219 70.22 71.41 -26.97
CA LEU A 219 70.09 72.70 -27.65
C LEU A 219 70.85 73.81 -26.90
N SER A 220 70.83 73.82 -25.57
CA SER A 220 71.64 74.75 -24.76
C SER A 220 73.15 74.54 -24.98
N THR A 221 73.62 73.29 -25.00
CA THR A 221 75.04 72.99 -25.27
C THR A 221 75.44 73.31 -26.72
N GLN A 222 74.56 73.07 -27.69
CA GLN A 222 74.77 73.44 -29.09
C GLN A 222 74.83 74.97 -29.28
N GLY A 223 73.95 75.72 -28.61
CA GLY A 223 74.00 77.19 -28.59
C GLY A 223 75.31 77.72 -27.99
N LYS A 224 75.82 77.10 -26.92
CA LYS A 224 77.13 77.42 -26.35
C LYS A 224 78.27 77.10 -27.32
N LEU A 225 78.26 75.94 -27.96
CA LEU A 225 79.25 75.57 -29.00
C LEU A 225 79.24 76.55 -30.18
N LEU A 226 78.07 76.96 -30.66
CA LEU A 226 77.95 77.98 -31.71
C LEU A 226 78.47 79.35 -31.27
N SER A 227 78.29 79.74 -30.00
CA SER A 227 78.88 80.98 -29.47
C SER A 227 80.40 80.91 -29.36
N MET A 228 80.95 79.76 -28.95
CA MET A 228 82.40 79.53 -28.92
C MET A 228 83.00 79.50 -30.33
N ALA A 229 82.30 78.89 -31.31
CA ALA A 229 82.72 78.87 -32.70
C ALA A 229 82.82 80.30 -33.28
N LYS A 230 81.82 81.16 -33.02
CA LYS A 230 81.86 82.58 -33.40
C LYS A 230 82.99 83.36 -32.69
N GLN A 231 83.27 83.05 -31.42
CA GLN A 231 84.41 83.64 -30.73
C GLN A 231 85.75 83.23 -31.35
N LEU A 232 85.90 81.96 -31.72
CA LEU A 232 87.07 81.44 -32.42
C LEU A 232 87.22 82.05 -33.83
N GLU A 233 86.14 82.23 -34.57
CA GLU A 233 86.12 82.92 -35.87
C GLU A 233 86.63 84.36 -35.73
N ILE A 234 86.09 85.12 -34.76
CA ILE A 234 86.56 86.48 -34.45
C ILE A 234 88.04 86.48 -34.05
N MET A 235 88.48 85.57 -33.19
CA MET A 235 89.89 85.44 -32.79
C MET A 235 90.80 85.07 -33.98
N THR A 236 90.32 84.28 -34.92
CA THR A 236 91.07 83.89 -36.14
C THR A 236 91.23 85.11 -37.06
N ASN A 237 90.15 85.87 -37.28
CA ASN A 237 90.22 87.11 -38.05
C ASN A 237 91.18 88.14 -37.42
N TRP A 238 91.17 88.28 -36.08
CA TRP A 238 92.14 89.13 -35.36
C TRP A 238 93.57 88.63 -35.51
N LYS A 239 93.80 87.31 -35.42
CA LYS A 239 95.11 86.71 -35.63
C LYS A 239 95.62 87.01 -37.04
N ASP A 240 94.79 86.80 -38.05
CA ASP A 240 95.20 86.95 -39.45
C ASP A 240 95.45 88.43 -39.82
N PHE A 241 94.64 89.37 -39.31
CA PHE A 241 94.91 90.80 -39.39
C PHE A 241 96.25 91.19 -38.75
N LEU A 242 96.53 90.72 -37.53
CA LEU A 242 97.80 90.99 -36.86
C LEU A 242 98.99 90.33 -37.57
N GLU A 243 98.80 89.17 -38.20
CA GLU A 243 99.83 88.49 -38.98
C GLU A 243 100.07 89.18 -40.35
N GLU A 244 99.07 89.86 -40.91
CA GLU A 244 99.20 90.76 -42.06
C GLU A 244 99.95 92.05 -41.70
N GLU A 245 99.56 92.78 -40.63
CA GLU A 245 100.31 93.97 -40.16
C GLU A 245 101.78 93.63 -39.81
N LEU A 246 102.03 92.47 -39.18
CA LEU A 246 103.38 91.99 -38.90
C LEU A 246 104.16 91.68 -40.20
N GLN A 247 103.48 91.24 -41.26
CA GLN A 247 104.09 90.99 -42.56
C GLN A 247 104.34 92.30 -43.32
N GLU A 248 103.45 93.29 -43.26
CA GLU A 248 103.63 94.62 -43.84
C GLU A 248 104.80 95.37 -43.18
N THR A 249 104.84 95.40 -41.85
CA THR A 249 105.96 95.99 -41.09
C THR A 249 107.26 95.28 -41.40
N ARG A 250 107.27 93.94 -41.51
CA ARG A 250 108.44 93.17 -41.98
C ARG A 250 108.89 93.59 -43.38
N VAL A 251 107.97 93.76 -44.34
CA VAL A 251 108.30 94.24 -45.70
C VAL A 251 108.83 95.69 -45.67
N ALA A 252 108.29 96.55 -44.80
CA ALA A 252 108.78 97.91 -44.62
C ALA A 252 110.20 97.95 -44.02
N PHE A 253 110.49 97.15 -42.99
CA PHE A 253 111.84 96.97 -42.46
C PHE A 253 112.79 96.41 -43.50
N GLN A 254 112.38 95.41 -44.30
CA GLN A 254 113.23 94.89 -45.38
C GLN A 254 113.53 95.95 -46.44
N LYS A 255 112.55 96.77 -46.82
CA LYS A 255 112.76 97.93 -47.72
C LYS A 255 113.74 98.93 -47.11
N TYR A 256 113.61 99.26 -45.82
CA TYR A 256 114.53 100.16 -45.12
C TYR A 256 115.96 99.61 -45.06
N ILE A 257 116.13 98.32 -44.77
CA ILE A 257 117.44 97.66 -44.77
C ILE A 257 118.05 97.72 -46.16
N ASN A 258 117.30 97.33 -47.20
CA ASN A 258 117.76 97.33 -48.59
C ASN A 258 118.15 98.75 -49.07
N TYR A 259 117.43 99.79 -48.65
CA TYR A 259 117.72 101.18 -48.99
C TYR A 259 118.95 101.73 -48.25
N THR A 260 119.06 101.44 -46.95
CA THR A 260 120.12 101.97 -46.08
C THR A 260 121.46 101.23 -46.28
N PHE A 261 121.40 99.94 -46.61
CA PHE A 261 122.57 99.07 -46.78
C PHE A 261 122.57 98.39 -48.16
N PRO A 262 122.67 99.13 -49.27
CA PRO A 262 122.60 98.58 -50.64
C PRO A 262 123.77 97.64 -51.02
N LYS A 263 124.73 97.42 -50.11
CA LYS A 263 125.81 96.43 -50.24
C LYS A 263 125.42 95.04 -49.71
N LEU A 264 124.28 94.91 -49.01
CA LEU A 264 123.75 93.63 -48.55
C LEU A 264 122.87 93.02 -49.64
N SER A 265 123.13 91.78 -50.02
CA SER A 265 122.26 91.01 -50.92
C SER A 265 120.89 90.76 -50.27
N PRO A 266 119.80 90.61 -51.05
CA PRO A 266 118.50 90.19 -50.51
C PRO A 266 118.63 88.91 -49.67
N GLY A 267 118.02 88.90 -48.48
CA GLY A 267 118.09 87.78 -47.52
C GLY A 267 119.24 87.84 -46.50
N HIS A 268 120.27 88.67 -46.70
CA HIS A 268 121.46 88.67 -45.83
C HIS A 268 121.24 89.31 -44.44
N ALA A 269 120.07 89.93 -44.23
CA ALA A 269 119.69 90.62 -43.00
C ALA A 269 118.49 89.97 -42.28
N ASP A 270 118.01 88.82 -42.76
CA ASP A 270 116.80 88.16 -42.26
C ASP A 270 116.90 87.78 -40.78
N PHE A 271 118.12 87.62 -40.23
CA PHE A 271 118.39 87.39 -38.81
C PHE A 271 117.96 88.55 -37.88
N ILE A 272 117.76 89.76 -38.43
CA ILE A 272 117.27 90.93 -37.68
C ILE A 272 115.74 90.86 -37.48
N LEU A 273 115.05 90.11 -38.34
CA LEU A 273 113.60 89.94 -38.32
C LEU A 273 113.25 88.66 -37.55
N PRO A 274 112.35 88.68 -36.53
CA PRO A 274 112.02 87.50 -35.76
C PRO A 274 111.62 86.30 -36.63
N GLU A 275 112.14 85.11 -36.33
CA GLU A 275 111.83 83.89 -37.07
C GLU A 275 110.32 83.58 -37.00
N ARG A 276 109.73 83.15 -38.14
CA ARG A 276 108.38 82.58 -38.12
C ARG A 276 108.43 81.24 -37.39
N LYS A 277 107.85 81.17 -36.19
CA LYS A 277 107.45 79.88 -35.59
C LYS A 277 106.39 79.25 -36.51
N LYS A 278 106.80 78.27 -37.31
CA LYS A 278 105.84 77.46 -38.09
C LYS A 278 104.84 76.82 -37.14
N ILE A 279 103.60 76.62 -37.63
CA ILE A 279 102.56 75.89 -36.91
C ILE A 279 103.15 74.54 -36.45
N PRO A 280 103.14 74.21 -35.14
CA PRO A 280 103.67 72.94 -34.67
C PRO A 280 102.87 71.80 -35.28
N SER A 281 103.57 70.79 -35.81
CA SER A 281 102.99 69.68 -36.58
C SER A 281 102.00 68.79 -35.80
N SER A 282 101.79 69.04 -34.51
CA SER A 282 100.82 68.37 -33.64
C SER A 282 99.36 68.74 -33.90
N LEU A 283 99.07 69.78 -34.69
CA LEU A 283 97.71 70.26 -34.96
C LEU A 283 97.10 69.76 -36.29
N ILE A 284 97.86 69.05 -37.13
CA ILE A 284 97.39 68.58 -38.44
C ILE A 284 96.76 67.17 -38.36
N THR A 285 96.89 66.48 -37.22
CA THR A 285 96.62 65.04 -37.10
C THR A 285 95.38 64.72 -36.24
N GLN A 286 94.20 65.22 -36.61
CA GLN A 286 92.95 64.77 -35.96
C GLN A 286 91.65 64.85 -36.81
N GLU A 287 91.73 64.76 -38.14
CA GLU A 287 90.54 64.61 -39.02
C GLU A 287 90.28 63.17 -39.50
N SER A 288 91.08 62.19 -39.05
CA SER A 288 91.07 60.81 -39.59
C SER A 288 90.43 59.76 -38.68
N GLN A 289 89.47 60.13 -37.84
CA GLN A 289 88.82 59.18 -36.92
C GLN A 289 87.31 59.47 -36.70
N ALA A 290 86.59 59.66 -37.81
CA ALA A 290 85.13 59.78 -37.84
C ALA A 290 84.50 58.56 -38.53
N THR A 291 84.64 57.36 -37.95
CA THR A 291 83.83 56.16 -38.22
C THR A 291 84.18 55.05 -37.22
N LEU A 292 83.26 54.73 -36.30
CA LEU A 292 83.00 53.44 -35.63
C LEU A 292 82.25 53.67 -34.31
N ASP A 293 80.93 53.79 -34.39
CA ASP A 293 79.94 52.85 -33.81
C ASP A 293 78.51 53.35 -34.05
#